data_AF-A0A7R9U7G0-F1
#
_entry.id   AF-A0A7R9U7G0-F1
#
_cell.length_a   1.000
_cell.length_b   1.000
_cell.length_c   1.000
_cell.angle_alpha   90.00
_cell.angle_beta   90.00
_cell.angle_gamma   90.00
#
_symmetry.space_group_name_H-M   'P 1'
#
loop_
_entity.id
_entity.type
_entity.pdbx_description
1 polymer ?
#
loop_
_entity_poly.entity_id
_entity_poly.type
_entity_poly.pdbx_seq_one_letter_code
_entity_poly.pdbx_strand_id
1 'polypeptide(L)'
;SLMPLPPFTQMAQPFAKVPPPLPGNVWLIFSFPESGLGFLTAEMFPRIPQEREPWDALWPQRVADRRARFVRTIFEKALAAVADCHDAGVAHGSISPASITGAPFDQRDPRRLIIQLQDFGFSTQLPGVEPKRRSELIRDDLYALAYAYLQLLFSSLTTSPNEDDGVFTPASGMIYDQETLRDIFERKFKMDFKGAGRDWAYQREEWEHVCKELDGPDDTQEGWKLLHAMINCRGAASRSKGG
;
A
#
# COMPACT_ATOMS: atom_id res chain seq x y z
N SER A 1 18.91 -20.60 -33.76
CA SER A 1 17.49 -20.94 -34.02
C SER A 1 16.85 -21.19 -32.67
N LEU A 2 16.19 -20.18 -32.12
CA LEU A 2 15.47 -20.27 -30.84
C LEU A 2 14.10 -20.89 -31.13
N MET A 3 13.77 -21.99 -30.44
CA MET A 3 12.43 -22.56 -30.54
C MET A 3 11.40 -21.54 -30.04
N PRO A 4 10.26 -21.37 -30.73
CA PRO A 4 9.17 -20.57 -30.20
C PRO A 4 8.61 -21.25 -28.95
N LEU A 5 8.42 -20.49 -27.88
CA LEU A 5 7.64 -20.95 -26.74
C LEU A 5 6.22 -21.27 -27.20
N PRO A 6 5.60 -22.37 -26.70
CA PRO A 6 4.24 -22.71 -27.06
C PRO A 6 3.27 -21.59 -26.62
N PRO A 7 2.18 -21.35 -27.35
CA PRO A 7 1.16 -20.39 -26.93
C PRO A 7 0.58 -20.82 -25.58
N PHE A 8 0.57 -19.88 -24.62
CA PHE A 8 -0.01 -20.02 -23.28
C PHE A 8 -1.56 -20.07 -23.34
N THR A 9 -2.12 -21.02 -24.09
CA THR A 9 -3.58 -21.26 -24.17
C THR A 9 -3.98 -22.55 -23.44
N GLN A 10 -3.13 -23.06 -22.55
CA GLN A 10 -3.42 -24.22 -21.70
C GLN A 10 -2.90 -24.01 -20.28
N MET A 11 -3.58 -23.22 -19.45
CA MET A 11 -3.55 -23.42 -17.98
C MET A 11 -4.79 -22.86 -17.24
N ALA A 12 -5.91 -22.65 -17.92
CA ALA A 12 -7.22 -22.65 -17.26
C ALA A 12 -7.86 -24.02 -17.51
N GLN A 13 -7.37 -25.06 -16.83
CA GLN A 13 -8.29 -26.15 -16.49
C GLN A 13 -9.20 -25.55 -15.42
N PRO A 14 -10.49 -25.27 -15.69
CA PRO A 14 -11.40 -24.98 -14.58
C PRO A 14 -11.26 -26.16 -13.60
N PHE A 15 -11.31 -25.87 -12.30
CA PHE A 15 -11.28 -26.84 -11.20
C PHE A 15 -12.47 -27.83 -11.23
N ALA A 16 -12.99 -28.19 -12.40
CA ALA A 16 -14.18 -28.99 -12.65
C ALA A 16 -14.14 -30.40 -12.03
N LYS A 17 -13.02 -30.83 -11.44
CA LYS A 17 -12.87 -32.11 -10.75
C LYS A 17 -12.54 -32.01 -9.26
N VAL A 18 -12.41 -30.81 -8.69
CA VAL A 18 -12.25 -30.67 -7.23
C VAL A 18 -13.64 -30.53 -6.63
N PRO A 19 -14.09 -31.45 -5.76
CA PRO A 19 -15.38 -31.32 -5.10
C PRO A 19 -15.41 -30.00 -4.31
N PRO A 20 -16.56 -29.32 -4.25
CA PRO A 20 -16.67 -28.09 -3.50
C PRO A 20 -16.29 -28.34 -2.03
N PRO A 21 -15.75 -27.32 -1.37
CA PRO A 21 -15.28 -27.44 0.01
C PRO A 21 -16.38 -27.94 0.94
N LEU A 22 -16.07 -28.95 1.77
CA LEU A 22 -16.96 -29.37 2.84
C LEU A 22 -17.07 -28.24 3.89
N PRO A 23 -18.25 -27.98 4.45
CA PRO A 23 -18.42 -27.01 5.54
C PRO A 23 -17.46 -27.32 6.70
N GLY A 24 -16.76 -26.29 7.19
CA GLY A 24 -15.83 -26.42 8.33
C GLY A 24 -14.36 -26.62 7.97
N ASN A 25 -14.01 -26.80 6.70
CA ASN A 25 -12.61 -26.91 6.26
C ASN A 25 -12.00 -25.54 5.93
N VAL A 26 -10.69 -25.39 6.19
CA VAL A 26 -9.90 -24.23 5.79
C VAL A 26 -9.37 -24.45 4.36
N TRP A 27 -9.48 -23.43 3.51
CA TRP A 27 -9.05 -23.50 2.11
C TRP A 27 -8.07 -22.38 1.78
N LEU A 28 -7.08 -22.72 0.96
CA LEU A 28 -6.19 -21.75 0.33
C LEU A 28 -6.64 -21.55 -1.11
N ILE A 29 -7.08 -20.33 -1.43
CA ILE A 29 -7.45 -19.95 -2.80
C ILE A 29 -6.25 -19.21 -3.39
N PHE A 30 -5.71 -19.74 -4.50
CA PHE A 30 -4.66 -19.09 -5.26
C PHE A 30 -5.25 -18.57 -6.56
N SER A 31 -5.06 -17.29 -6.86
CA SER A 31 -5.50 -16.65 -8.11
C SER A 31 -4.28 -16.12 -8.83
N PHE A 32 -3.76 -16.84 -9.82
CA PHE A 32 -2.58 -16.39 -10.56
C PHE A 32 -2.99 -15.37 -11.64
N PRO A 33 -2.44 -14.16 -11.67
CA PRO A 33 -2.68 -13.24 -12.77
C PRO A 33 -2.10 -13.81 -14.07
N GLU A 34 -2.82 -13.62 -15.18
CA GLU A 34 -2.47 -14.14 -16.51
C GLU A 34 -1.09 -13.65 -17.02
N SER A 35 -0.52 -12.61 -16.40
CA SER A 35 0.69 -11.93 -16.85
C SER A 35 2.00 -12.70 -16.63
N GLY A 36 2.02 -13.83 -15.92
CA GLY A 36 3.22 -14.66 -15.70
C GLY A 36 4.34 -14.02 -14.85
N LEU A 37 4.34 -12.69 -14.70
CA LEU A 37 5.01 -11.96 -13.63
C LEU A 37 4.27 -12.31 -12.34
N GLY A 38 4.92 -13.10 -11.46
CA GLY A 38 4.34 -13.55 -10.19
C GLY A 38 3.81 -12.42 -9.31
N PHE A 39 3.12 -12.77 -8.23
CA PHE A 39 2.51 -11.80 -7.31
C PHE A 39 3.53 -10.78 -6.80
N LEU A 40 3.57 -9.60 -7.40
CA LEU A 40 4.34 -8.48 -6.88
C LEU A 40 3.53 -7.87 -5.74
N THR A 41 4.15 -7.78 -4.57
CA THR A 41 3.59 -7.04 -3.45
C THR A 41 3.89 -5.56 -3.62
N ALA A 42 3.05 -4.70 -3.06
CA ALA A 42 3.29 -3.26 -3.06
C ALA A 42 4.63 -2.92 -2.39
N GLU A 43 5.07 -3.71 -1.41
CA GLU A 43 6.39 -3.58 -0.77
C GLU A 43 7.56 -3.64 -1.76
N MET A 44 7.41 -4.38 -2.86
CA MET A 44 8.45 -4.52 -3.87
C MET A 44 8.50 -3.32 -4.83
N PHE A 45 7.40 -2.56 -4.98
CA PHE A 45 7.31 -1.44 -5.95
C PHE A 45 8.50 -0.46 -5.88
N PRO A 46 8.93 -0.02 -4.68
CA PRO A 46 10.10 0.82 -4.56
C PRO A 46 11.34 0.33 -5.29
N ARG A 47 11.55 -0.99 -5.42
CA ARG A 47 12.80 -1.62 -5.88
C ARG A 47 12.68 -2.27 -7.26
N ILE A 48 11.47 -2.38 -7.81
CA ILE A 48 11.27 -3.00 -9.13
C ILE A 48 11.69 -1.99 -10.20
N PRO A 49 12.53 -2.38 -11.18
CA PRO A 49 12.84 -1.54 -12.34
C PRO A 49 11.57 -1.08 -13.03
N GLN A 50 11.46 0.22 -13.25
CA GLN A 50 10.32 0.82 -13.94
C GLN A 50 10.72 1.20 -15.36
N GLU A 51 9.79 1.05 -16.30
CA GLU A 51 10.01 1.51 -17.67
C GLU A 51 10.24 3.03 -17.68
N ARG A 52 11.34 3.44 -18.34
CA ARG A 52 11.72 4.85 -18.49
C ARG A 52 11.07 5.43 -19.75
N GLU A 53 10.69 6.70 -19.68
CA GLU A 53 10.29 7.47 -20.85
C GLU A 53 11.53 8.13 -21.47
N PRO A 54 11.59 8.32 -22.81
CA PRO A 54 12.74 8.91 -23.50
C PRO A 54 13.18 10.30 -22.97
N TRP A 55 12.27 10.99 -22.28
CA TRP A 55 12.48 12.35 -21.76
C TRP A 55 12.71 12.42 -20.25
N ASP A 56 12.82 11.28 -19.56
CA ASP A 56 13.02 11.26 -18.11
C ASP A 56 14.34 11.92 -17.67
N ALA A 57 15.39 11.80 -18.50
CA ALA A 57 16.67 12.45 -18.27
C ALA A 57 16.58 13.99 -18.32
N LEU A 58 15.64 14.53 -19.08
CA LEU A 58 15.44 15.98 -19.21
C LEU A 58 14.53 16.54 -18.10
N TRP A 59 13.67 15.69 -17.52
CA TRP A 59 12.70 16.10 -16.50
C TRP A 59 12.60 15.07 -15.36
N PRO A 60 13.64 14.99 -14.50
CA PRO A 60 13.67 14.00 -13.40
C PRO A 60 12.49 14.15 -12.43
N GLN A 61 11.97 15.36 -12.25
CA GLN A 61 10.78 15.61 -11.42
C GLN A 61 9.54 14.82 -11.88
N ARG A 62 9.39 14.59 -13.19
CA ARG A 62 8.27 13.80 -13.73
C ARG A 62 8.31 12.35 -13.28
N VAL A 63 9.51 11.82 -13.00
CA VAL A 63 9.68 10.46 -12.48
C VAL A 63 9.11 10.36 -11.07
N ALA A 64 9.47 11.32 -10.20
CA ALA A 64 8.92 11.41 -8.84
C ALA A 64 7.40 11.58 -8.87
N ASP A 65 6.87 12.47 -9.73
CA ASP A 65 5.43 12.67 -9.87
C ASP A 65 4.70 11.41 -10.36
N ARG A 66 5.26 10.66 -11.32
CA ARG A 66 4.69 9.38 -11.77
C ARG A 66 4.67 8.34 -10.65
N ARG A 67 5.75 8.24 -9.88
CA ARG A 67 5.84 7.34 -8.71
C ARG A 67 4.81 7.70 -7.67
N ALA A 68 4.67 8.98 -7.33
CA ALA A 68 3.70 9.47 -6.35
C ALA A 68 2.27 9.11 -6.79
N ARG A 69 1.91 9.39 -8.06
CA ARG A 69 0.61 8.99 -8.64
C ARG A 69 0.38 7.48 -8.59
N PHE A 70 1.39 6.68 -8.86
CA PHE A 70 1.27 5.22 -8.81
C PHE A 70 1.06 4.72 -7.38
N VAL A 71 1.82 5.22 -6.41
CA VAL A 71 1.65 4.91 -4.97
C VAL A 71 0.27 5.33 -4.47
N ARG A 72 -0.21 6.51 -4.88
CA ARG A 72 -1.58 6.96 -4.59
C ARG A 72 -2.61 5.99 -5.15
N THR A 73 -2.40 5.51 -6.38
CA THR A 73 -3.31 4.53 -7.01
C THR A 73 -3.30 3.18 -6.29
N ILE A 74 -2.14 2.70 -5.83
CA ILE A 74 -2.05 1.50 -4.97
C ILE A 74 -2.92 1.71 -3.72
N PHE A 75 -2.76 2.86 -3.05
CA PHE A 75 -3.48 3.17 -1.82
C PHE A 75 -4.98 3.31 -2.02
N GLU A 76 -5.42 4.05 -3.05
CA GLU A 76 -6.84 4.23 -3.37
C GLU A 76 -7.52 2.89 -3.62
N LYS A 77 -6.89 2.02 -4.40
CA LYS A 77 -7.43 0.69 -4.65
C LYS A 77 -7.39 -0.18 -3.40
N ALA A 78 -6.36 -0.05 -2.55
CA ALA A 78 -6.22 -0.83 -1.31
C ALA A 78 -7.29 -0.42 -0.30
N LEU A 79 -7.58 0.87 -0.21
CA LEU A 79 -8.68 1.40 0.59
C LEU A 79 -10.02 0.86 0.10
N ALA A 80 -10.25 0.81 -1.22
CA ALA A 80 -11.46 0.22 -1.79
C ALA A 80 -11.56 -1.28 -1.45
N ALA A 81 -10.48 -2.05 -1.60
CA ALA A 81 -10.46 -3.47 -1.25
C ALA A 81 -10.70 -3.74 0.25
N VAL A 82 -10.17 -2.88 1.13
CA VAL A 82 -10.45 -2.94 2.58
C VAL A 82 -11.92 -2.61 2.86
N ALA A 83 -12.48 -1.61 2.18
CA ALA A 83 -13.90 -1.29 2.30
C ALA A 83 -14.78 -2.48 1.84
N ASP A 84 -14.45 -3.12 0.72
CA ASP A 84 -15.15 -4.32 0.24
C ASP A 84 -15.08 -5.46 1.27
N CYS A 85 -13.95 -5.63 1.96
CA CYS A 85 -13.84 -6.60 3.06
C CYS A 85 -14.80 -6.24 4.21
N HIS A 86 -14.82 -4.98 4.62
CA HIS A 86 -15.67 -4.52 5.71
C HIS A 86 -17.16 -4.67 5.37
N ASP A 87 -17.55 -4.36 4.14
CA ASP A 87 -18.92 -4.54 3.62
C ASP A 87 -19.31 -6.02 3.54
N ALA A 88 -18.35 -6.90 3.21
CA ALA A 88 -18.53 -8.36 3.27
C ALA A 88 -18.55 -8.91 4.71
N GLY A 89 -18.40 -8.05 5.73
CA GLY A 89 -18.38 -8.47 7.13
C GLY A 89 -17.07 -9.13 7.55
N VAL A 90 -15.94 -8.73 6.98
CA VAL A 90 -14.60 -9.26 7.30
C VAL A 90 -13.66 -8.11 7.66
N ALA A 91 -13.03 -8.18 8.84
CA ALA A 91 -11.84 -7.36 9.12
C ALA A 91 -10.59 -8.15 8.75
N HIS A 92 -9.63 -7.52 8.09
CA HIS A 92 -8.46 -8.20 7.54
C HIS A 92 -7.44 -8.58 8.62
N GLY A 93 -7.15 -7.66 9.55
CA GLY A 93 -6.33 -7.92 10.73
C GLY A 93 -4.80 -7.97 10.50
N SER A 94 -4.31 -7.77 9.27
CA SER A 94 -2.87 -7.86 8.96
C SER A 94 -2.46 -7.02 7.73
N ILE A 95 -3.03 -5.82 7.61
CA ILE A 95 -2.74 -4.93 6.47
C ILE A 95 -1.30 -4.40 6.52
N SER A 96 -0.56 -4.64 5.44
CA SER A 96 0.80 -4.15 5.18
C SER A 96 1.06 -4.07 3.66
N PRO A 97 2.13 -3.40 3.19
CA PRO A 97 2.51 -3.45 1.78
C PRO A 97 2.77 -4.86 1.25
N ALA A 98 3.17 -5.80 2.10
CA ALA A 98 3.33 -7.21 1.74
C ALA A 98 1.98 -7.91 1.51
N SER A 99 0.94 -7.53 2.25
CA SER A 99 -0.43 -8.09 2.07
C SER A 99 -1.20 -7.49 0.88
N ILE A 100 -0.63 -6.51 0.18
CA ILE A 100 -1.24 -5.87 -0.99
C ILE A 100 -0.47 -6.37 -2.21
N THR A 101 -1.12 -7.15 -3.06
CA THR A 101 -0.55 -7.62 -4.33
C THR A 101 -1.16 -6.85 -5.50
N GLY A 102 -0.47 -6.81 -6.63
CA GLY A 102 -1.08 -6.29 -7.84
C GLY A 102 -0.29 -6.51 -9.12
N ALA A 103 -0.94 -6.20 -10.24
CA ALA A 103 -0.34 -6.20 -11.57
C ALA A 103 -1.19 -5.35 -12.54
N PRO A 104 -0.57 -4.75 -13.59
CA PRO A 104 0.87 -4.60 -13.79
C PRO A 104 1.45 -3.47 -12.92
N PHE A 105 2.74 -3.59 -12.55
CA PHE A 105 3.49 -2.54 -11.87
C PHE A 105 4.13 -1.57 -12.88
N ASP A 106 3.29 -0.91 -13.67
CA ASP A 106 3.68 0.10 -14.66
C ASP A 106 3.22 1.49 -14.21
N GLN A 107 4.16 2.27 -13.66
CA GLN A 107 3.90 3.62 -13.18
C GLN A 107 3.48 4.64 -14.27
N ARG A 108 3.60 4.30 -15.55
CA ARG A 108 3.17 5.18 -16.66
C ARG A 108 1.67 5.13 -16.88
N ASP A 109 1.03 4.00 -16.57
CA ASP A 109 -0.42 3.83 -16.67
C ASP A 109 -1.02 3.21 -15.40
N PRO A 110 -1.07 3.98 -14.28
CA PRO A 110 -1.60 3.52 -13.00
C PRO A 110 -3.02 2.96 -13.08
N ARG A 111 -3.82 3.40 -14.07
CA ARG A 111 -5.22 2.97 -14.22
C ARG A 111 -5.35 1.47 -14.48
N ARG A 112 -4.34 0.86 -15.10
CA ARG A 112 -4.30 -0.58 -15.41
C ARG A 112 -3.99 -1.43 -14.18
N LEU A 113 -3.47 -0.83 -13.12
CA LEU A 113 -3.15 -1.55 -11.89
C LEU A 113 -4.42 -2.20 -11.33
N ILE A 114 -4.38 -3.51 -11.19
CA ILE A 114 -5.34 -4.28 -10.40
C ILE A 114 -4.61 -4.69 -9.13
N ILE A 115 -5.26 -4.56 -7.99
CA ILE A 115 -4.71 -5.04 -6.73
C ILE A 115 -5.63 -6.08 -6.10
N GLN A 116 -5.06 -6.87 -5.20
CA GLN A 116 -5.76 -7.83 -4.36
C GLN A 116 -5.15 -7.82 -2.96
N LEU A 117 -5.99 -7.96 -1.94
CA LEU A 117 -5.53 -8.24 -0.58
C LEU A 117 -5.24 -9.73 -0.43
N GLN A 118 -4.20 -10.07 0.31
CA GLN A 118 -3.81 -11.44 0.65
C GLN A 118 -3.55 -11.57 2.15
N ASP A 119 -3.20 -12.77 2.63
CA ASP A 119 -2.93 -13.03 4.06
C ASP A 119 -4.14 -12.91 4.99
N PHE A 120 -5.31 -13.36 4.53
CA PHE A 120 -6.54 -13.47 5.33
C PHE A 120 -6.46 -14.50 6.48
N GLY A 121 -5.30 -15.10 6.74
CA GLY A 121 -5.08 -16.01 7.88
C GLY A 121 -5.28 -15.34 9.25
N PHE A 122 -5.20 -14.01 9.31
CA PHE A 122 -5.45 -13.21 10.51
C PHE A 122 -6.81 -12.50 10.50
N SER A 123 -7.65 -12.80 9.51
CA SER A 123 -8.94 -12.12 9.35
C SER A 123 -9.95 -12.55 10.41
N THR A 124 -10.89 -11.65 10.69
CA THR A 124 -11.99 -11.88 11.62
C THR A 124 -13.32 -11.67 10.92
N GLN A 125 -14.18 -12.68 10.96
CA GLN A 125 -15.58 -12.56 10.55
C GLN A 125 -16.31 -11.67 11.56
N LEU A 126 -16.88 -10.57 11.08
CA LEU A 126 -17.58 -9.56 11.86
C LEU A 126 -19.02 -9.95 12.28
N PRO A 127 -19.76 -10.86 11.58
CA PRO A 127 -21.02 -11.37 12.08
C PRO A 127 -20.85 -12.04 13.46
N GLY A 128 -21.68 -11.64 14.43
CA GLY A 128 -21.60 -12.15 15.82
C GLY A 128 -20.52 -11.52 16.70
N VAL A 129 -19.63 -10.68 16.14
CA VAL A 129 -18.71 -9.86 16.93
C VAL A 129 -19.45 -8.69 17.57
N GLU A 130 -19.18 -8.44 18.85
CA GLU A 130 -19.75 -7.33 19.61
C GLU A 130 -19.47 -5.97 18.92
N PRO A 131 -20.44 -5.03 18.87
CA PRO A 131 -20.33 -3.81 18.06
C PRO A 131 -19.09 -2.95 18.33
N LYS A 132 -18.67 -2.80 19.58
CA LYS A 132 -17.46 -2.06 19.95
C LYS A 132 -16.23 -2.78 19.42
N ARG A 133 -16.11 -4.10 19.60
CA ARG A 133 -14.99 -4.88 19.06
C ARG A 133 -14.96 -4.86 17.53
N ARG A 134 -16.11 -4.95 16.86
CA ARG A 134 -16.22 -4.79 15.39
C ARG A 134 -15.65 -3.45 14.94
N SER A 135 -16.05 -2.38 15.62
CA SER A 135 -15.57 -1.02 15.33
C SER A 135 -14.07 -0.88 15.59
N GLU A 136 -13.52 -1.54 16.61
CA GLU A 136 -12.07 -1.59 16.84
C GLU A 136 -11.31 -2.27 15.70
N LEU A 137 -11.78 -3.44 15.25
CA LEU A 137 -11.13 -4.19 14.16
C LEU A 137 -11.10 -3.40 12.84
N ILE A 138 -12.21 -2.76 12.47
CA ILE A 138 -12.29 -1.89 11.27
C ILE A 138 -11.28 -0.74 11.38
N ARG A 139 -11.16 -0.14 12.56
CA ARG A 139 -10.23 0.98 12.81
C ARG A 139 -8.78 0.52 12.84
N ASP A 140 -8.50 -0.69 13.32
CA ASP A 140 -7.17 -1.28 13.27
C ASP A 140 -6.72 -1.53 11.81
N ASP A 141 -7.63 -1.95 10.91
CA ASP A 141 -7.33 -2.07 9.47
C ASP A 141 -7.01 -0.72 8.82
N LEU A 142 -7.83 0.32 9.08
CA LEU A 142 -7.59 1.67 8.55
C LEU A 142 -6.28 2.27 9.08
N TYR A 143 -5.99 2.06 10.35
CA TYR A 143 -4.75 2.45 10.99
C TYR A 143 -3.53 1.78 10.33
N ALA A 144 -3.60 0.46 10.10
CA ALA A 144 -2.55 -0.30 9.45
C ALA A 144 -2.37 0.12 7.99
N LEU A 145 -3.47 0.39 7.27
CA LEU A 145 -3.43 0.88 5.89
C LEU A 145 -2.77 2.27 5.78
N ALA A 146 -2.98 3.16 6.75
CA ALA A 146 -2.32 4.47 6.77
C ALA A 146 -0.79 4.35 6.89
N TYR A 147 -0.30 3.42 7.73
CA TYR A 147 1.13 3.15 7.83
C TYR A 147 1.68 2.41 6.61
N ALA A 148 0.90 1.53 5.97
CA ALA A 148 1.26 0.94 4.69
C ALA A 148 1.45 2.01 3.62
N TYR A 149 0.56 3.01 3.57
CA TYR A 149 0.67 4.13 2.65
C TYR A 149 1.91 4.99 2.91
N LEU A 150 2.16 5.33 4.17
CA LEU A 150 3.37 6.06 4.57
C LEU A 150 4.64 5.29 4.17
N GLN A 151 4.72 3.99 4.49
CA GLN A 151 5.85 3.17 4.07
C GLN A 151 6.06 3.21 2.55
N LEU A 152 4.99 3.08 1.76
CA LEU A 152 5.09 3.12 0.30
C LEU A 152 5.54 4.49 -0.21
N LEU A 153 4.99 5.58 0.33
CA LEU A 153 5.40 6.93 -0.06
C LEU A 153 6.88 7.17 0.22
N PHE A 154 7.30 6.95 1.47
CA PHE A 154 8.69 7.15 1.88
C PHE A 154 9.62 6.22 1.10
N SER A 155 9.30 4.93 1.02
CA SER A 155 10.15 3.99 0.30
C SER A 155 10.19 4.26 -1.21
N SER A 156 9.16 4.88 -1.81
CA SER A 156 9.15 5.13 -3.26
C SER A 156 9.73 6.50 -3.64
N LEU A 157 9.55 7.52 -2.81
CA LEU A 157 9.88 8.91 -3.13
C LEU A 157 11.20 9.39 -2.53
N THR A 158 11.80 8.62 -1.62
CA THR A 158 13.14 8.89 -1.06
C THR A 158 14.23 8.04 -1.76
N THR A 159 13.91 7.53 -2.96
CA THR A 159 14.79 6.66 -3.74
C THR A 159 15.26 7.33 -5.01
N SER A 160 16.48 7.01 -5.43
CA SER A 160 17.04 7.42 -6.72
C SER A 160 17.30 6.19 -7.58
N PRO A 161 17.05 6.27 -8.90
CA PRO A 161 17.35 5.16 -9.79
C PRO A 161 18.86 5.00 -9.93
N ASN A 162 19.35 3.77 -9.77
CA ASN A 162 20.71 3.41 -10.12
C ASN A 162 20.91 3.57 -11.64
N GLU A 163 22.06 4.11 -12.03
CA GLU A 163 22.38 4.40 -13.43
C GLU A 163 22.49 3.12 -14.26
N ASP A 164 22.99 2.03 -13.65
CA ASP A 164 23.34 0.78 -14.35
C ASP A 164 22.13 -0.12 -14.68
N ASP A 165 21.20 -0.28 -13.75
CA ASP A 165 20.10 -1.25 -13.85
C ASP A 165 18.71 -0.64 -13.68
N GLY A 166 18.63 0.66 -13.37
CA GLY A 166 17.37 1.34 -13.10
C GLY A 166 16.65 0.91 -11.83
N VAL A 167 17.30 0.11 -10.97
CA VAL A 167 16.79 -0.24 -9.65
C VAL A 167 16.88 0.99 -8.75
N PHE A 168 15.79 1.30 -8.07
CA PHE A 168 15.74 2.43 -7.15
C PHE A 168 16.30 2.04 -5.78
N THR A 169 17.24 2.84 -5.27
CA THR A 169 17.87 2.63 -3.96
C THR A 169 17.58 3.80 -3.02
N PRO A 170 17.44 3.57 -1.70
CA PRO A 170 17.19 4.65 -0.75
C PRO A 170 18.34 5.66 -0.73
N ALA A 171 18.04 6.95 -0.85
CA ALA A 171 19.05 8.02 -0.93
C ALA A 171 19.92 8.12 0.35
N SER A 172 19.34 7.80 1.51
CA SER A 172 20.02 7.86 2.81
C SER A 172 20.48 6.51 3.35
N GLY A 173 20.27 5.43 2.58
CA GLY A 173 20.41 4.05 3.07
C GLY A 173 19.40 3.65 4.16
N MET A 174 18.49 4.54 4.56
CA MET A 174 17.45 4.24 5.53
C MET A 174 16.31 3.43 4.90
N ILE A 175 15.80 2.48 5.67
CA ILE A 175 14.58 1.73 5.36
C ILE A 175 13.45 2.36 6.16
N TYR A 176 12.38 2.75 5.47
CA TYR A 176 11.20 3.37 6.09
C TYR A 176 10.07 2.35 6.21
N ASP A 177 10.25 1.37 7.08
CA ASP A 177 9.19 0.41 7.40
C ASP A 177 8.10 1.02 8.31
N GLN A 178 6.99 0.30 8.48
CA GLN A 178 5.86 0.78 9.30
C GLN A 178 6.26 1.06 10.75
N GLU A 179 7.14 0.24 11.34
CA GLU A 179 7.53 0.37 12.75
C GLU A 179 8.35 1.64 12.96
N THR A 180 9.32 1.90 12.08
CA THR A 180 10.14 3.11 12.07
C THR A 180 9.27 4.35 11.93
N LEU A 181 8.33 4.34 10.98
CA LEU A 181 7.41 5.46 10.76
C LEU A 181 6.45 5.65 11.94
N ARG A 182 5.98 4.57 12.55
CA ARG A 182 5.17 4.63 13.77
C ARG A 182 5.94 5.24 14.92
N ASP A 183 7.18 4.80 15.13
CA ASP A 183 8.04 5.35 16.16
C ASP A 183 8.28 6.85 15.99
N ILE A 184 8.58 7.27 14.76
CA ILE A 184 8.76 8.68 14.43
C ILE A 184 7.48 9.47 14.72
N PHE A 185 6.34 9.11 14.13
CA PHE A 185 5.17 9.97 14.21
C PHE A 185 4.38 9.83 15.51
N GLU A 186 4.26 8.63 16.07
CA GLU A 186 3.52 8.43 17.32
C GLU A 186 4.37 8.77 18.55
N ARG A 187 5.60 8.28 18.65
CA ARG A 187 6.41 8.47 19.85
C ARG A 187 7.04 9.85 19.90
N LYS A 188 7.70 10.29 18.83
CA LYS A 188 8.42 11.57 18.82
C LYS A 188 7.46 12.75 18.67
N PHE A 189 6.46 12.65 17.79
CA PHE A 189 5.53 13.76 17.51
C PHE A 189 4.16 13.62 18.19
N LYS A 190 3.94 12.56 18.99
CA LYS A 190 2.67 12.36 19.71
C LYS A 190 1.44 12.45 18.81
N MET A 191 1.56 11.93 17.59
CA MET A 191 0.51 11.92 16.56
C MET A 191 0.19 13.30 15.97
N ASP A 192 1.04 14.31 16.18
CA ASP A 192 0.93 15.61 15.50
C ASP A 192 1.52 15.54 14.09
N PHE A 193 0.77 14.90 13.18
CA PHE A 193 1.16 14.76 11.78
C PHE A 193 1.10 16.07 10.98
N LYS A 194 0.25 17.03 11.38
CA LYS A 194 0.01 18.27 10.63
C LYS A 194 0.90 19.43 11.06
N GLY A 195 1.26 19.48 12.35
CA GLY A 195 2.15 20.49 12.90
C GLY A 195 3.59 19.99 12.91
N ALA A 196 4.06 19.63 14.11
CA ALA A 196 5.47 19.35 14.36
C ALA A 196 6.04 18.19 13.50
N GLY A 197 5.22 17.17 13.20
CA GLY A 197 5.63 16.06 12.35
C GLY A 197 5.90 16.48 10.90
N ARG A 198 5.02 17.31 10.32
CA ARG A 198 5.19 17.89 8.99
C ARG A 198 6.39 18.84 8.95
N ASP A 199 6.50 19.76 9.92
CA ASP A 199 7.59 20.73 9.98
C ASP A 199 8.95 20.03 10.11
N TRP A 200 9.03 18.96 10.90
CA TRP A 200 10.24 18.17 11.00
C TRP A 200 10.52 17.38 9.72
N ALA A 201 9.50 16.87 9.03
CA ALA A 201 9.67 16.18 7.76
C ALA A 201 10.29 17.11 6.70
N TYR A 202 9.90 18.39 6.68
CA TYR A 202 10.48 19.42 5.81
C TYR A 202 11.95 19.77 6.09
N GLN A 203 12.48 19.42 7.26
CA GLN A 203 13.91 19.62 7.57
C GLN A 203 14.79 18.59 6.86
N ARG A 204 14.21 17.59 6.19
CA ARG A 204 14.91 16.51 5.49
C ARG A 204 14.74 16.69 3.99
N GLU A 205 15.83 17.04 3.31
CA GLU A 205 15.84 17.24 1.86
C GLU A 205 15.34 15.99 1.12
N GLU A 206 15.71 14.80 1.60
CA GLU A 206 15.32 13.55 0.98
C GLU A 206 13.80 13.26 1.06
N TRP A 207 13.04 13.99 1.88
CA TRP A 207 11.59 13.82 2.06
C TRP A 207 10.77 14.87 1.33
N GLU A 208 11.39 15.79 0.60
CA GLU A 208 10.72 16.90 -0.06
C GLU A 208 9.55 16.43 -0.94
N HIS A 209 9.75 15.37 -1.73
CA HIS A 209 8.69 14.80 -2.58
C HIS A 209 7.56 14.16 -1.80
N VAL A 210 7.84 13.54 -0.65
CA VAL A 210 6.80 13.00 0.22
C VAL A 210 5.95 14.13 0.80
N CYS A 211 6.59 15.19 1.30
CA CYS A 211 5.89 16.33 1.86
C CYS A 211 5.03 17.04 0.81
N LYS A 212 5.56 17.26 -0.40
CA LYS A 212 4.81 17.83 -1.53
C LYS A 212 3.60 16.97 -1.90
N GLU A 213 3.76 15.65 -1.94
CA GLU A 213 2.65 14.72 -2.23
C GLU A 213 1.55 14.78 -1.16
N LEU A 214 1.93 14.88 0.12
CA LEU A 214 0.98 14.95 1.24
C LEU A 214 0.33 16.33 1.41
N ASP A 215 1.02 17.39 1.01
CA ASP A 215 0.47 18.75 0.94
C ASP A 215 -0.55 18.90 -0.18
N GLY A 216 -0.35 18.17 -1.28
CA GLY A 216 -1.21 18.24 -2.45
C GLY A 216 -1.11 19.58 -3.19
N PRO A 217 -1.97 19.82 -4.18
CA PRO A 217 -2.01 21.10 -4.87
C PRO A 217 -2.38 22.21 -3.89
N ASP A 218 -1.80 23.40 -4.09
CA ASP A 218 -2.08 24.62 -3.34
C ASP A 218 -1.91 24.52 -1.81
N ASP A 219 -1.06 23.60 -1.32
CA ASP A 219 -0.78 23.38 0.12
C ASP A 219 -2.06 23.12 0.95
N THR A 220 -2.99 22.35 0.37
CA THR A 220 -4.25 21.98 1.03
C THR A 220 -4.06 21.03 2.21
N GLN A 221 -2.94 20.33 2.28
CA GLN A 221 -2.57 19.36 3.32
C GLN A 221 -3.57 18.19 3.45
N GLU A 222 -4.28 17.85 2.38
CA GLU A 222 -5.30 16.78 2.39
C GLU A 222 -4.69 15.40 2.64
N GLY A 223 -3.47 15.13 2.16
CA GLY A 223 -2.77 13.89 2.47
C GLY A 223 -2.46 13.77 3.96
N TRP A 224 -1.93 14.83 4.58
CA TRP A 224 -1.70 14.88 6.02
C TRP A 224 -3.01 14.78 6.83
N LYS A 225 -4.08 15.42 6.36
CA LYS A 225 -5.43 15.33 6.97
C LYS A 225 -5.97 13.91 6.95
N LEU A 226 -5.85 13.22 5.82
CA LEU A 226 -6.29 11.84 5.67
C LEU A 226 -5.51 10.91 6.58
N LEU A 227 -4.18 10.97 6.55
CA LEU A 227 -3.33 10.17 7.44
C LEU A 227 -3.66 10.42 8.92
N HIS A 228 -3.76 11.68 9.31
CA HIS A 228 -4.13 12.04 10.68
C HIS A 228 -5.49 11.46 11.08
N ALA A 229 -6.49 11.47 10.19
CA ALA A 229 -7.81 10.90 10.46
C ALA A 229 -7.77 9.37 10.59
N MET A 230 -7.11 8.68 9.67
CA MET A 230 -7.00 7.22 9.67
C MET A 230 -6.20 6.71 10.87
N ILE A 231 -5.12 7.38 11.26
CA ILE A 231 -4.29 6.94 12.39
C ILE A 231 -5.00 7.25 13.72
N ASN A 232 -5.66 8.41 13.85
CA ASN A 232 -6.38 8.75 15.08
C ASN A 232 -7.73 8.04 15.27
N CYS A 233 -8.27 7.37 14.25
CA CYS A 233 -9.52 6.64 14.40
C CYS A 233 -9.44 5.61 15.55
N ARG A 234 -8.26 5.04 15.79
CA ARG A 234 -7.97 4.12 16.91
C ARG A 234 -8.15 4.79 18.29
N GLY A 235 -7.71 6.04 18.44
CA GLY A 235 -7.74 6.80 19.70
C GLY A 235 -9.05 7.51 20.02
N ALA A 236 -9.94 7.73 19.05
CA ALA A 236 -11.22 8.43 19.31
C ALA A 236 -12.14 7.65 20.27
N ALA A 237 -12.10 6.32 20.30
CA ALA A 237 -12.93 5.51 21.19
C ALA A 237 -12.42 5.41 22.64
N SER A 238 -11.17 5.81 22.93
CA SER A 238 -10.66 5.83 24.31
C SER A 238 -11.03 7.12 25.06
N ARG A 239 -11.36 8.21 24.34
CA ARG A 239 -11.71 9.52 24.93
C ARG A 239 -13.19 9.66 25.30
N SER A 240 -14.08 8.81 24.78
CA SER A 240 -15.51 8.83 25.11
C SER A 240 -15.87 8.17 26.46
N LYS A 241 -14.87 7.77 27.26
CA LYS A 241 -15.03 7.17 28.59
C LYS A 241 -14.71 8.12 29.76
N GLY A 242 -14.52 9.42 29.48
CA GLY A 242 -14.11 10.41 30.48
C GLY A 242 -15.01 11.64 30.57
N GLY A 243 -16.29 11.54 30.17
CA GLY A 243 -17.29 12.61 30.29
C GLY A 243 -18.46 12.16 31.15
#